data_AF-A0A8C6GLF5-F1
#
_entry.id   AF-A0A8C6GLF5-F1
#
_cell.length_a   1.000
_cell.length_b   1.000
_cell.length_c   1.000
_cell.angle_alpha   90.00
_cell.angle_beta   90.00
_cell.angle_gamma   90.00
#
_symmetry.space_group_name_H-M   'P 1'
#
loop_
_entity.id
_entity.type
_entity.pdbx_description
1 polymer ?
#
loop_
_entity_poly.entity_id
_entity_poly.type
_entity_poly.pdbx_seq_one_letter_code
_entity_poly.pdbx_strand_id
1 'polypeptide(L)' 'IDHVADERSTWNYFWQQVLARVWFLAFDGCNLTRESWKAIEQANFSKLNLQHIQAPLPLTLVRPHIYGYAVK' A
#
# COMPACT_ATOMS: atom_id res chain seq x y z
N ILE A 1 1.50 -10.58 0.78
CA ILE A 1 0.55 -9.51 1.15
C ILE A 1 1.39 -8.35 1.65
N ASP A 2 1.19 -7.16 1.10
CA ASP A 2 1.99 -5.96 1.44
C ASP A 2 1.04 -4.81 1.75
N HIS A 3 1.38 -4.00 2.75
CA HIS A 3 0.63 -2.78 3.06
C HIS A 3 0.94 -1.73 2.01
N VAL A 4 -0.09 -1.00 1.56
CA VAL A 4 0.06 0.02 0.54
C VAL A 4 -0.78 1.25 0.83
N ALA A 5 -0.50 2.35 0.12
CA ALA A 5 -1.35 3.54 0.16
C ALA A 5 -2.78 3.21 -0.31
N ASP A 6 -3.78 3.87 0.27
CA ASP A 6 -5.16 3.72 -0.16
C ASP A 6 -5.39 4.39 -1.52
N GLU A 7 -6.57 4.15 -2.09
CA GLU A 7 -6.97 4.79 -3.33
C GLU A 7 -7.01 6.32 -3.18
N ARG A 8 -6.46 7.04 -4.17
CA ARG A 8 -6.27 8.51 -4.12
C ARG A 8 -7.55 9.31 -3.91
N SER A 9 -8.71 8.75 -4.24
CA SER A 9 -10.02 9.37 -4.06
C SER A 9 -10.56 9.24 -2.63
N THR A 10 -9.83 8.60 -1.71
CA THR A 10 -10.30 8.34 -0.35
C THR A 10 -9.75 9.35 0.66
N TRP A 11 -10.52 9.61 1.71
CA TRP A 11 -10.05 10.36 2.87
C TRP A 11 -8.89 9.67 3.59
N ASN A 12 -8.83 8.34 3.51
CA ASN A 12 -7.74 7.57 4.09
C ASN A 12 -6.41 7.94 3.43
N TYR A 13 -6.36 8.00 2.10
CA TYR A 13 -5.18 8.45 1.36
C TYR A 13 -4.71 9.84 1.78
N PHE A 14 -5.63 10.78 1.97
CA PHE A 14 -5.30 12.12 2.47
C PHE A 14 -4.61 12.07 3.84
N TRP A 15 -5.17 11.33 4.80
CA TRP A 15 -4.57 11.21 6.13
C TRP A 15 -3.26 10.43 6.13
N GLN A 16 -3.13 9.41 5.27
CA GLN A 16 -1.87 8.71 5.07
C GLN A 16 -0.76 9.67 4.62
N GLN A 17 -1.06 10.60 3.72
CA GLN A 17 -0.12 11.63 3.26
C GLN A 17 0.26 12.62 4.37
N VAL A 18 -0.72 13.11 5.13
CA VAL A 18 -0.50 14.05 6.24
C VAL A 18 0.35 13.42 7.35
N LEU A 19 0.10 12.13 7.67
CA LEU A 19 0.75 11.43 8.77
C LEU A 19 2.03 10.71 8.37
N ALA A 20 2.36 10.63 7.07
CA ALA A 20 3.48 9.83 6.55
C ALA A 20 4.81 10.10 7.28
N ARG A 21 5.14 11.37 7.54
CA ARG A 21 6.41 11.76 8.18
C ARG A 21 6.47 11.32 9.64
N VAL A 22 5.37 11.50 10.38
CA VAL A 22 5.26 11.08 11.78
C VAL A 22 5.27 9.56 11.86
N TRP A 23 4.55 8.91 10.94
CA TRP A 23 4.48 7.45 10.83
C TRP A 23 5.86 6.84 10.59
N PHE A 24 6.63 7.39 9.64
CA PHE A 24 7.98 6.93 9.34
C PHE A 24 8.90 7.01 10.56
N LEU A 25 8.78 8.05 11.39
CA LEU A 25 9.58 8.19 12.61
C LEU A 25 9.12 7.27 13.74
N ALA A 26 7.81 7.07 13.88
CA ALA A 26 7.22 6.28 14.97
C ALA A 26 7.29 4.76 14.72
N PHE A 27 7.25 4.31 13.47
CA PHE A 27 7.16 2.91 13.08
C PHE A 27 8.42 2.41 12.35
N ASP A 28 9.60 2.80 12.82
CA ASP A 28 10.90 2.31 12.34
C ASP A 28 11.08 2.39 10.81
N GLY A 29 10.74 3.55 10.24
CA GLY A 29 10.86 3.79 8.81
C GLY A 29 9.74 3.17 7.95
N CYS A 30 8.68 2.65 8.56
CA CYS A 30 7.51 2.16 7.82
C CYS A 30 6.91 3.28 6.96
N ASN A 31 6.66 3.00 5.68
CA ASN A 31 6.15 3.98 4.73
C ASN A 31 4.65 3.77 4.48
N LEU A 32 3.84 4.66 5.05
CA LEU A 32 2.38 4.63 4.99
C LEU A 32 1.80 4.98 3.60
N THR A 33 2.60 5.65 2.76
CA THR A 33 2.18 6.08 1.41
C THR A 33 2.83 5.24 0.31
N ARG A 34 3.31 4.04 0.63
CA ARG A 34 3.99 3.18 -0.33
C ARG A 34 3.02 2.66 -1.39
N GLU A 35 3.30 2.98 -2.66
CA GLU A 35 2.55 2.50 -3.82
C GLU A 35 3.30 1.32 -4.51
N SER A 36 3.57 0.22 -3.78
CA SER A 36 4.42 -0.88 -4.28
C SER A 36 3.84 -1.57 -5.52
N TRP A 37 2.52 -1.54 -5.70
CA TRP A 37 1.84 -2.08 -6.88
C TRP A 37 2.36 -1.47 -8.19
N LYS A 38 2.66 -0.17 -8.22
CA LYS A 38 3.14 0.52 -9.44
C LYS A 38 4.47 -0.05 -9.92
N ALA A 39 5.38 -0.32 -8.98
CA ALA A 39 6.67 -0.90 -9.29
C ALA A 39 6.52 -2.33 -9.83
N ILE A 40 5.56 -3.10 -9.31
CA ILE A 40 5.27 -4.46 -9.78
C ILE A 40 4.61 -4.44 -11.15
N GLU A 41 3.69 -3.50 -11.41
CA GLU A 41 3.05 -3.32 -12.72
C GLU A 41 4.03 -2.88 -13.81
N GLN A 42 5.03 -2.06 -13.44
CA GLN A 42 6.10 -1.64 -14.36
C GLN A 42 7.18 -2.70 -14.56
N ALA A 43 7.27 -3.68 -13.67
CA ALA A 43 8.13 -4.83 -13.87
C ALA A 43 7.45 -5.73 -14.92
N ASN A 44 8.08 -5.87 -16.09
CA ASN A 44 7.60 -6.64 -17.24
C ASN A 44 7.52 -8.16 -16.95
N PHE A 45 6.65 -8.56 -16.03
CA PHE A 45 6.37 -9.96 -15.70
C PHE A 45 5.53 -10.60 -16.80
N SER A 46 5.84 -11.84 -17.14
CA SER A 46 5.09 -12.63 -18.13
C SER A 46 3.64 -12.88 -17.71
N LYS A 47 3.37 -12.98 -16.39
CA LYS A 47 2.01 -13.01 -15.82
C LYS A 47 1.98 -12.23 -14.52
N LEU A 48 1.00 -11.34 -14.38
CA LEU A 48 0.78 -10.55 -13.18
C LEU A 48 -0.67 -10.65 -12.73
N ASN A 49 -0.89 -11.10 -11.49
CA ASN A 49 -2.18 -11.00 -10.81
C ASN A 49 -1.96 -10.20 -9.52
N LEU A 50 -2.54 -9.00 -9.45
CA LEU A 50 -2.50 -8.12 -8.30
C LEU A 50 -3.92 -7.72 -7.94
N GLN A 51 -4.24 -7.77 -6.64
CA GLN A 51 -5.55 -7.40 -6.12
C GLN A 51 -5.37 -6.50 -4.90
N HIS A 52 -6.16 -5.43 -4.87
CA HIS A 52 -6.25 -4.52 -3.73
C HIS A 52 -7.33 -5.02 -2.77
N ILE A 53 -6.99 -5.11 -1.50
CA ILE A 53 -7.88 -5.54 -0.43
C ILE A 53 -7.78 -4.59 0.76
N GLN A 54 -8.87 -4.52 1.51
CA GLN A 54 -8.90 -3.82 2.79
C GLN A 54 -8.80 -4.89 3.90
N ALA A 55 -7.65 -4.98 4.54
CA ALA A 55 -7.43 -5.91 5.64
C ALA A 55 -8.31 -5.52 6.86
N PRO A 56 -8.86 -6.48 7.61
CA PRO A 56 -9.70 -6.22 8.78
C PRO A 56 -8.85 -5.81 10.00
N LEU A 57 -8.08 -4.72 9.86
CA LEU A 57 -7.23 -4.17 10.91
C LEU A 57 -7.95 -3.08 11.70
N PRO A 58 -7.67 -2.93 13.01
CA PRO A 58 -8.29 -1.91 13.84
C PRO A 58 -7.94 -0.48 13.38
N LEU A 59 -6.76 -0.29 12.79
CA LEU A 59 -6.30 1.01 12.33
C LEU A 59 -6.57 1.21 10.83
N THR A 60 -7.44 2.17 10.50
CA THR A 60 -7.88 2.46 9.12
C THR A 60 -6.73 2.82 8.18
N LEU A 61 -5.71 3.53 8.67
CA LEU A 61 -4.56 4.00 7.87
C LEU A 61 -3.73 2.86 7.28
N VAL A 62 -3.74 1.68 7.91
CA VAL A 62 -2.96 0.52 7.45
C VAL A 62 -3.82 -0.57 6.82
N ARG A 63 -5.13 -0.38 6.70
CA ARG A 63 -6.03 -1.37 6.07
C ARG A 63 -5.73 -1.66 4.60
N PRO A 64 -5.34 -0.69 3.75
CA PRO A 64 -5.13 -0.99 2.34
C PRO A 64 -3.91 -1.88 2.16
N HIS A 65 -4.10 -2.99 1.46
CA HIS A 65 -3.08 -3.97 1.16
C HIS A 65 -3.21 -4.46 -0.28
N ILE A 66 -2.10 -4.95 -0.83
CA ILE A 66 -2.11 -5.73 -2.07
C ILE A 66 -1.73 -7.18 -1.80
N TYR A 67 -2.33 -8.08 -2.57
CA TYR A 67 -1.96 -9.49 -2.60
C TYR A 67 -2.04 -10.02 -4.03
N GLY A 68 -1.30 -11.09 -4.31
CA GLY A 68 -1.23 -11.64 -5.64
C GLY A 68 0.06 -12.40 -5.92
N TYR A 69 0.30 -12.69 -7.20
CA TYR A 69 1.50 -13.36 -7.67
C TYR A 69 1.98 -12.76 -9.00
N ALA A 70 3.28 -12.85 -9.24
CA ALA A 70 3.92 -12.46 -10.48
C ALA A 70 4.85 -13.59 -10.95
N VAL A 71 4.86 -13.85 -12.26
CA VAL A 71 5.73 -14.85 -12.90
C VAL A 71 6.59 -14.12 -13.92
N LYS A 72 7.90 -14.30 -13.82
CA LYS A 72 8.87 -13.76 -14.77
C LYS A 72 9.05 -14.71 -15.94
#